data_AF-A0A377M4V9-F1
#
_entry.id   AF-A0A377M4V9-F1
#
_cell.length_a   1.000
_cell.length_b   1.000
_cell.length_c   1.000
_cell.angle_alpha   90.00
_cell.angle_beta   90.00
_cell.angle_gamma   90.00
#
_symmetry.space_group_name_H-M   'P 1'
#
loop_
_entity.id
_entity.type
_entity.pdbx_description
1 polymer ?
#
loop_
_entity_poly.entity_id
_entity_poly.type
_entity_poly.pdbx_seq_one_letter_code
_entity_poly.pdbx_strand_id
1 'polypeptide(L)'
;MYTRDETHELDACVMDGVTLKAGAVAGVSHLRNPILAARLVMEESPHVLLTGVGAENFAFAHGMERVSPDLFSTDERYQQLLAARTAGMTQLDHSSPLNETTKMGTVGAVALDKAGNLAAATSTGGMTNKLPGRVGDSPLPAPGAMPITPRRRSPAPEPAKCLFARSPHTTLPP
;
A
#
# COMPACT_ATOMS: atom_id res chain seq x y z
N MET A 1 2.91 -5.97 -9.99
CA MET A 1 3.77 -5.34 -11.00
C MET A 1 5.14 -6.02 -10.97
N TYR A 2 5.95 -5.87 -12.02
CA TYR A 2 7.33 -6.36 -12.04
C TYR A 2 8.33 -5.26 -11.70
N THR A 3 9.36 -5.62 -10.95
CA THR A 3 10.58 -4.80 -10.80
C THR A 3 11.38 -4.79 -12.10
N ARG A 4 12.43 -3.97 -12.14
CA ARG A 4 13.41 -3.98 -13.22
C ARG A 4 14.10 -5.33 -13.39
N ASP A 5 14.18 -6.14 -12.34
CA ASP A 5 14.87 -7.44 -12.33
C ASP A 5 13.87 -8.60 -12.56
N GLU A 6 12.69 -8.31 -13.12
CA GLU A 6 11.64 -9.31 -13.41
C GLU A 6 11.12 -10.04 -12.16
N THR A 7 11.26 -9.43 -10.99
CA THR A 7 10.74 -9.96 -9.71
C THR A 7 9.49 -9.22 -9.24
N HIS A 8 8.90 -9.71 -8.16
CA HIS A 8 7.76 -9.08 -7.48
C HIS A 8 8.14 -8.66 -6.06
N GLU A 9 7.83 -7.42 -5.71
CA GLU A 9 8.04 -6.86 -4.37
C GLU A 9 6.78 -6.11 -3.98
N LEU A 10 6.12 -6.62 -2.95
CA LEU A 10 4.80 -6.19 -2.52
C LEU A 10 4.91 -5.40 -1.22
N ASP A 11 4.04 -4.40 -1.12
CA ASP A 11 3.95 -3.49 0.02
C ASP A 11 2.51 -3.45 0.52
N ALA A 12 2.31 -3.30 1.83
CA ALA A 12 1.00 -3.08 2.42
C ALA A 12 1.04 -2.38 3.78
N CYS A 13 -0.04 -1.70 4.13
CA CYS A 13 -0.26 -1.06 5.42
C CYS A 13 -1.73 -1.19 5.83
N VAL A 14 -1.98 -1.36 7.12
CA VAL A 14 -3.30 -1.31 7.75
C VAL A 14 -3.24 -0.44 9.01
N MET A 15 -4.31 0.31 9.25
CA MET A 15 -4.45 1.13 10.45
C MET A 15 -5.85 0.98 11.04
N ASP A 16 -5.89 0.82 12.36
CA ASP A 16 -7.09 0.92 13.18
C ASP A 16 -7.24 2.35 13.73
N GLY A 17 -8.29 3.04 13.30
CA GLY A 17 -8.57 4.41 13.70
C GLY A 17 -9.07 4.56 15.14
N VAL A 18 -9.38 3.46 15.85
CA VAL A 18 -9.78 3.46 17.26
C VAL A 18 -8.56 3.43 18.17
N THR A 19 -7.71 2.43 18.00
CA THR A 19 -6.51 2.25 18.83
C THR A 19 -5.31 3.04 18.34
N LEU A 20 -5.37 3.58 17.12
CA LEU A 20 -4.26 4.19 16.40
C LEU A 20 -3.09 3.23 16.13
N LYS A 21 -3.29 1.93 16.34
CA LYS A 21 -2.31 0.92 15.94
C LYS A 21 -2.25 0.86 14.41
N ALA A 22 -1.05 0.63 13.92
CA ALA A 22 -0.80 0.40 12.51
C ALA A 22 0.21 -0.74 12.37
N GLY A 23 0.11 -1.45 11.25
CA GLY A 23 1.08 -2.45 10.85
C GLY A 23 1.29 -2.40 9.35
N ALA A 24 2.52 -2.67 8.93
CA ALA A 24 2.94 -2.56 7.56
C ALA A 24 4.05 -3.56 7.22
N VAL A 25 4.09 -3.93 5.95
CA VAL A 25 5.18 -4.70 5.34
C VAL A 25 5.62 -4.03 4.04
N ALA A 26 6.91 -4.05 3.74
CA ALA A 26 7.44 -3.54 2.47
C ALA A 26 8.47 -4.50 1.87
N GLY A 27 8.48 -4.60 0.54
CA GLY A 27 9.44 -5.40 -0.22
C GLY A 27 9.32 -6.90 0.05
N VAL A 28 8.12 -7.42 0.32
CA VAL A 28 7.90 -8.86 0.50
C VAL A 28 7.56 -9.53 -0.83
N SER A 29 8.05 -10.74 -1.06
CA SER A 29 7.91 -11.47 -2.32
C SER A 29 7.23 -12.83 -2.15
N HIS A 30 7.22 -13.36 -0.92
CA HIS A 30 6.80 -14.73 -0.63
C HIS A 30 5.51 -14.83 0.20
N LEU A 31 4.74 -13.75 0.28
CA LEU A 31 3.48 -13.68 1.02
C LEU A 31 2.32 -13.38 0.07
N ARG A 32 1.39 -14.33 -0.09
CA ARG A 32 0.22 -14.19 -0.98
C ARG A 32 -0.59 -12.94 -0.71
N ASN A 33 -0.77 -12.61 0.57
CA ASN A 33 -1.60 -11.49 1.02
C ASN A 33 -0.79 -10.55 1.92
N PRO A 34 -0.07 -9.58 1.35
CA PRO A 34 0.74 -8.63 2.11
C PRO A 34 -0.07 -7.86 3.18
N ILE A 35 -1.35 -7.58 2.91
CA ILE A 35 -2.22 -6.90 3.88
C ILE A 35 -2.48 -7.74 5.15
N LEU A 36 -2.52 -9.07 5.04
CA LEU A 36 -2.65 -9.94 6.21
C LEU A 36 -1.36 -9.97 7.02
N ALA A 37 -0.20 -9.91 6.36
CA ALA A 37 1.08 -9.78 7.04
C ALA A 37 1.22 -8.41 7.72
N ALA A 38 0.77 -7.33 7.08
CA ALA A 38 0.70 -6.01 7.70
C ALA A 38 -0.18 -6.02 8.97
N ARG A 39 -1.34 -6.69 8.92
CA ARG A 39 -2.20 -6.88 10.09
C ARG A 39 -1.54 -7.70 11.19
N LEU A 40 -0.84 -8.77 10.81
CA LEU A 40 -0.08 -9.59 11.76
C LEU A 40 1.02 -8.76 12.46
N VAL A 41 1.73 -7.88 11.74
CA VAL A 41 2.69 -6.95 12.35
C VAL A 41 2.01 -6.05 13.39
N MET A 42 0.81 -5.55 13.10
CA MET A 42 0.03 -4.69 14.01
C MET A 42 -0.43 -5.41 15.28
N GLU A 43 -0.82 -6.69 15.16
CA GLU A 43 -1.47 -7.46 16.22
C GLU A 43 -0.49 -8.27 17.07
N GLU A 44 0.54 -8.86 16.44
CA GLU A 44 1.43 -9.86 17.05
C GLU A 44 2.89 -9.38 17.18
N SER A 45 3.13 -8.08 17.03
CA SER A 45 4.46 -7.49 17.23
C SER A 45 4.42 -6.14 17.95
N PRO A 46 5.51 -5.71 18.60
CA PRO A 46 5.65 -4.35 19.11
C PRO A 46 6.04 -3.33 18.03
N HIS A 47 6.14 -3.74 16.77
CA HIS A 47 6.63 -2.92 15.66
C HIS A 47 5.50 -2.47 14.75
N VAL A 48 5.75 -1.39 14.00
CA VAL A 48 4.79 -0.84 13.03
C VAL A 48 5.10 -1.28 11.60
N LEU A 49 6.38 -1.40 11.23
CA LEU A 49 6.80 -1.71 9.86
C LEU A 49 7.94 -2.72 9.90
N LEU A 50 7.78 -3.83 9.17
CA LEU A 50 8.84 -4.79 8.87
C LEU A 50 9.11 -4.82 7.36
N THR A 51 10.32 -5.17 6.95
CA THR A 51 10.69 -5.17 5.52
C THR A 51 11.41 -6.44 5.08
N GLY A 52 11.28 -6.75 3.79
CA GLY A 52 12.00 -7.82 3.09
C GLY A 52 11.89 -9.18 3.78
N VAL A 53 13.00 -9.93 3.75
CA VAL A 53 13.09 -11.28 4.32
C VAL A 53 12.78 -11.32 5.83
N GLY A 54 13.01 -10.24 6.56
CA GLY A 54 12.69 -10.15 7.99
C GLY A 54 11.19 -10.18 8.23
N ALA A 55 10.41 -9.42 7.45
CA ALA A 55 8.95 -9.43 7.49
C ALA A 55 8.38 -10.81 7.12
N GLU A 56 8.96 -11.44 6.10
CA GLU A 56 8.55 -12.78 5.65
C GLU A 56 8.81 -13.84 6.73
N ASN A 57 10.01 -13.87 7.30
CA ASN A 57 10.35 -14.80 8.37
C ASN A 57 9.45 -14.63 9.60
N PHE A 58 9.13 -13.37 9.95
CA PHE A 58 8.16 -13.08 11.00
C PHE A 58 6.78 -13.67 10.68
N ALA A 59 6.27 -13.44 9.47
CA ALA A 59 4.99 -13.97 9.02
C ALA A 59 4.96 -15.52 9.01
N PHE A 60 6.03 -16.15 8.54
CA PHE A 60 6.15 -17.61 8.52
C PHE A 60 6.20 -18.20 9.94
N ALA A 61 6.90 -17.53 10.86
CA ALA A 61 6.92 -17.94 12.26
C ALA A 61 5.53 -17.90 12.94
N HIS A 62 4.60 -17.10 12.41
CA HIS A 62 3.20 -17.03 12.84
C HIS A 62 2.25 -17.86 11.96
N GLY A 63 2.80 -18.78 11.15
CA GLY A 63 2.01 -19.75 10.39
C GLY A 63 1.44 -19.25 9.07
N MET A 64 1.86 -18.09 8.55
CA MET A 64 1.53 -17.71 7.17
C MET A 64 2.23 -18.63 6.17
N GLU A 65 1.52 -19.02 5.12
CA GLU A 65 2.05 -19.85 4.05
C GLU A 65 3.10 -19.09 3.21
N ARG A 66 4.23 -19.76 2.93
CA ARG A 66 5.24 -19.28 1.98
C ARG A 66 4.82 -19.66 0.55
N VAL A 67 4.75 -18.67 -0.33
CA VAL A 67 4.44 -18.88 -1.76
C VAL A 67 5.60 -18.53 -2.68
N SER A 68 5.59 -19.09 -3.90
CA SER A 68 6.50 -18.63 -4.97
C SER A 68 6.06 -17.24 -5.46
N PRO A 69 6.98 -16.31 -5.74
CA PRO A 69 6.65 -15.02 -6.35
C PRO A 69 5.98 -15.16 -7.72
N ASP A 70 6.21 -16.26 -8.44
CA ASP A 70 5.59 -16.55 -9.75
C ASP A 70 4.05 -16.56 -9.68
N LEU A 71 3.48 -16.75 -8.48
CA LEU A 71 2.05 -16.65 -8.23
C LEU A 71 1.47 -15.27 -8.66
N PHE A 72 2.27 -14.22 -8.61
CA PHE A 72 1.86 -12.85 -8.93
C PHE A 72 2.12 -12.48 -10.39
N SER A 73 2.74 -13.37 -11.15
CA SER A 73 3.11 -13.15 -12.54
C SER A 73 1.90 -13.24 -13.45
N THR A 74 1.72 -12.22 -14.31
CA THR A 74 0.71 -12.24 -15.38
C THR A 74 1.32 -11.74 -16.68
N ASP A 75 0.86 -12.27 -17.81
CA ASP A 75 1.35 -11.91 -19.15
C ASP A 75 1.17 -10.41 -19.43
N GLU A 76 0.01 -9.86 -19.04
CA GLU A 76 -0.31 -8.45 -19.21
C GLU A 76 0.72 -7.54 -18.49
N ARG A 77 1.04 -7.85 -17.23
CA ARG A 77 2.01 -7.04 -16.47
C ARG A 77 3.44 -7.24 -16.96
N TYR A 78 3.75 -8.41 -17.54
CA TYR A 78 5.05 -8.67 -18.14
C TYR A 78 5.23 -7.87 -19.44
N GLN A 79 4.20 -7.83 -20.30
CA GLN A 79 4.21 -6.98 -21.49
C GLN A 79 4.39 -5.50 -21.15
N GLN A 80 3.77 -5.03 -20.06
CA GLN A 80 3.96 -3.67 -19.55
C GLN A 80 5.41 -3.40 -19.12
N LEU A 81 6.09 -4.38 -18.50
CA LEU A 81 7.52 -4.26 -18.17
C LEU A 81 8.38 -4.11 -19.43
N LEU A 82 8.14 -4.94 -20.45
CA LEU A 82 8.87 -4.88 -21.72
C LEU A 82 8.70 -3.52 -22.42
N ALA A 83 7.47 -3.00 -22.44
CA ALA A 83 7.18 -1.68 -22.99
C ALA A 83 7.91 -0.56 -22.21
N ALA A 84 7.89 -0.62 -20.87
CA ALA A 84 8.56 0.36 -20.02
C ALA A 84 10.09 0.36 -20.18
N ARG A 85 10.71 -0.83 -20.33
CA ARG A 85 12.14 -0.97 -20.61
C ARG A 85 12.52 -0.35 -21.95
N THR A 86 11.72 -0.61 -22.99
CA THR A 86 11.95 -0.09 -24.34
C THR A 86 11.87 1.44 -24.37
N ALA A 87 10.96 2.03 -23.59
CA ALA A 87 10.80 3.48 -23.48
C ALA A 87 11.91 4.16 -22.65
N GLY A 88 12.80 3.42 -21.98
CA GLY A 88 13.80 3.98 -21.07
C GLY A 88 13.20 4.72 -19.86
N MET A 89 11.91 4.52 -19.58
CA MET A 89 11.18 5.23 -18.54
C MET A 89 11.04 4.36 -17.29
N THR A 90 11.44 4.92 -16.15
CA THR A 90 10.83 4.55 -14.86
C THR A 90 9.58 5.41 -14.73
N GLN A 91 8.40 4.85 -15.04
CA GLN A 91 7.16 5.64 -15.00
C GLN A 91 6.74 5.88 -13.54
N LEU A 92 6.79 7.14 -13.13
CA LEU A 92 6.31 7.61 -11.82
C LEU A 92 4.78 7.79 -11.83
N ASP A 93 4.13 7.44 -10.72
CA ASP A 93 2.69 7.31 -10.60
C ASP A 93 1.89 8.65 -10.64
N HIS A 94 2.53 9.82 -10.52
CA HIS A 94 1.83 11.03 -10.03
C HIS A 94 1.75 12.28 -10.95
N SER A 95 2.27 12.28 -12.19
CA SER A 95 2.45 13.54 -12.96
C SER A 95 1.68 13.68 -14.29
N SER A 96 0.63 12.90 -14.55
CA SER A 96 -0.11 13.02 -15.82
C SER A 96 -1.59 12.62 -15.70
N PRO A 97 -2.47 13.14 -16.59
CA PRO A 97 -3.90 12.86 -16.60
C PRO A 97 -4.17 11.34 -16.61
N LEU A 98 -5.21 10.95 -15.89
CA LEU A 98 -5.63 9.57 -15.64
C LEU A 98 -5.74 8.77 -16.95
N ASN A 99 -4.75 7.92 -17.23
CA ASN A 99 -4.85 6.90 -18.26
C ASN A 99 -4.90 5.55 -17.53
N GLU A 100 -6.10 4.95 -17.48
CA GLU A 100 -6.40 3.74 -16.69
C GLU A 100 -5.54 2.52 -17.06
N THR A 101 -4.94 2.52 -18.26
CA THR A 101 -4.03 1.47 -18.75
C THR A 101 -2.63 1.53 -18.14
N THR A 102 -2.24 2.63 -17.47
CA THR A 102 -0.85 2.87 -17.04
C THR A 102 -0.66 3.04 -15.54
N LYS A 103 -1.74 3.16 -14.77
CA LYS A 103 -1.70 3.38 -13.32
C LYS A 103 -2.63 2.38 -12.65
N MET A 104 -2.48 2.15 -11.34
CA MET A 104 -3.27 1.24 -10.50
C MET A 104 -2.67 -0.18 -10.37
N GLY A 105 -1.44 -0.25 -9.85
CA GLY A 105 -0.93 -1.46 -9.15
C GLY A 105 -1.28 -1.49 -7.66
N THR A 106 -1.97 -0.44 -7.18
CA THR A 106 -2.32 -0.22 -5.77
C THR A 106 -3.83 -0.36 -5.59
N VAL A 107 -4.22 -1.08 -4.55
CA VAL A 107 -5.59 -1.21 -4.07
C VAL A 107 -5.67 -0.69 -2.64
N GLY A 108 -6.80 -0.11 -2.27
CA GLY A 108 -7.02 0.38 -0.92
C GLY A 108 -8.50 0.35 -0.55
N ALA A 109 -8.76 0.30 0.75
CA ALA A 109 -10.09 0.31 1.31
C ALA A 109 -10.12 1.16 2.58
N VAL A 110 -11.23 1.87 2.78
CA VAL A 110 -11.56 2.57 4.01
C VAL A 110 -12.96 2.16 4.43
N ALA A 111 -13.19 1.95 5.71
CA ALA A 111 -14.49 1.54 6.23
C ALA A 111 -14.84 2.29 7.51
N LEU A 112 -16.13 2.62 7.65
CA LEU A 112 -16.76 3.14 8.86
C LEU A 112 -17.79 2.13 9.34
N ASP A 113 -17.63 1.62 10.56
CA ASP A 113 -18.59 0.68 11.14
C ASP A 113 -19.79 1.38 11.81
N LYS A 114 -20.77 0.58 12.27
CA LYS A 114 -21.98 1.08 12.93
C LYS A 114 -21.71 1.76 14.28
N ALA A 115 -20.58 1.48 14.90
CA ALA A 115 -20.15 2.12 16.14
C ALA A 115 -19.40 3.45 15.89
N GLY A 116 -19.15 3.78 14.63
CA GLY A 116 -18.43 4.97 14.21
C GLY A 116 -16.91 4.78 14.13
N ASN A 117 -16.42 3.55 14.18
CA ASN A 117 -15.00 3.24 14.09
C ASN A 117 -14.51 3.26 12.64
N LEU A 118 -13.36 3.88 12.42
CA LEU A 118 -12.70 3.95 11.12
C LEU A 118 -11.52 2.98 11.04
N ALA A 119 -11.34 2.38 9.87
CA ALA A 119 -10.15 1.61 9.52
C ALA A 119 -9.75 1.87 8.07
N ALA A 120 -8.46 1.73 7.77
CA ALA A 120 -7.92 1.82 6.41
C ALA A 120 -6.88 0.75 6.14
N ALA A 121 -6.82 0.31 4.89
CA ALA A 121 -5.87 -0.66 4.39
C ALA A 121 -5.45 -0.30 2.97
N THR A 122 -4.16 -0.45 2.66
CA THR A 122 -3.59 -0.25 1.31
C THR A 122 -2.62 -1.39 1.01
N SER A 123 -2.63 -1.90 -0.22
CA SER A 123 -1.66 -2.89 -0.71
C SER A 123 -1.30 -2.62 -2.16
N THR A 124 -0.05 -2.84 -2.53
CA THR A 124 0.44 -2.58 -3.88
C THR A 124 1.51 -3.59 -4.28
N GLY A 125 1.59 -3.84 -5.59
CA GLY A 125 2.75 -4.49 -6.21
C GLY A 125 3.87 -3.51 -6.58
N GLY A 126 3.74 -2.25 -6.20
CA GLY A 126 4.66 -1.16 -6.53
C GLY A 126 4.49 -0.65 -7.97
N MET A 127 5.56 -0.08 -8.50
CA MET A 127 5.62 0.47 -9.86
C MET A 127 6.21 -0.56 -10.84
N THR A 128 5.72 -0.57 -12.08
CA THR A 128 6.36 -1.31 -13.17
C THR A 128 7.76 -0.76 -13.44
N ASN A 129 8.73 -1.65 -13.63
CA ASN A 129 10.14 -1.31 -13.85
C ASN A 129 10.77 -0.53 -12.69
N LYS A 130 10.25 -0.70 -11.46
CA LYS A 130 10.88 -0.10 -10.27
C LYS A 130 12.27 -0.70 -10.03
N LEU A 131 13.18 0.11 -9.50
CA LEU A 131 14.41 -0.41 -8.91
C LEU A 131 14.04 -1.37 -7.76
N PRO A 132 14.61 -2.59 -7.71
CA PRO A 132 14.44 -3.47 -6.55
C PRO A 132 14.79 -2.75 -5.24
N GLY A 133 14.00 -3.01 -4.21
CA GLY A 133 14.08 -2.32 -2.92
C GLY A 133 13.46 -0.91 -2.90
N ARG A 134 12.95 -0.39 -4.02
CA ARG A 134 12.17 0.86 -4.00
C ARG A 134 10.85 0.64 -3.29
N VAL A 135 10.63 1.42 -2.23
CA VAL A 135 9.40 1.47 -1.45
C VAL A 135 8.55 2.67 -1.87
N GLY A 136 7.24 2.44 -2.07
CA GLY A 136 6.26 3.49 -2.37
C GLY A 136 5.66 4.15 -1.13
N ASP A 137 4.57 4.89 -1.31
CA ASP A 137 3.77 5.48 -0.24
C ASP A 137 2.88 4.46 0.49
N SER A 138 2.47 3.41 -0.21
CA SER A 138 1.50 2.41 0.27
C SER A 138 1.84 1.74 1.63
N PRO A 139 3.10 1.36 1.95
CA PRO A 139 3.44 0.79 3.25
C PRO A 139 3.78 1.84 4.31
N LEU A 140 3.75 3.14 3.99
CA LEU A 140 4.12 4.19 4.92
C LEU A 140 2.88 4.62 5.73
N PRO A 141 2.81 4.34 7.03
CA PRO A 141 1.74 4.85 7.88
C PRO A 141 1.94 6.37 8.05
N ALA A 142 1.26 7.16 7.22
CA ALA A 142 1.32 8.61 7.26
C ALA A 142 0.24 9.18 8.20
N PRO A 143 0.61 9.88 9.28
CA PRO A 143 -0.33 10.61 10.12
C PRO A 143 -0.94 11.74 9.28
N GLY A 144 -2.20 11.59 8.86
CA GLY A 144 -2.93 12.56 8.04
C GLY A 144 -3.50 12.00 6.73
N ALA A 145 -2.94 10.90 6.20
CA ALA A 145 -3.54 10.17 5.08
C ALA A 145 -4.49 9.07 5.56
N MET A 146 -4.26 8.54 6.78
CA MET A 146 -5.07 7.49 7.37
C MET A 146 -6.21 8.06 8.24
N PRO A 147 -7.41 7.46 8.20
CA PRO A 147 -8.56 7.92 8.95
C PRO A 147 -8.41 7.69 10.46
N ILE A 148 -8.88 8.65 11.24
CA ILE A 148 -8.90 8.58 12.71
C ILE A 148 -10.35 8.65 13.19
N THR A 149 -10.73 7.77 14.11
CA THR A 149 -12.07 7.78 14.71
C THR A 149 -12.22 9.04 15.58
N PRO A 150 -13.14 9.97 15.27
CA PRO A 150 -13.32 11.19 16.07
C PRO A 150 -13.76 10.82 17.49
N ARG A 151 -13.00 11.25 18.51
CA ARG A 151 -13.46 11.12 19.90
C ARG A 151 -14.58 12.13 20.12
N ARG A 152 -15.79 11.65 20.48
CA ARG A 152 -16.99 12.48 20.74
C ARG A 152 -16.68 13.70 21.63
N ARG A 153 -16.65 14.89 21.03
CA ARG A 153 -17.00 16.18 21.63
C ARG A 153 -17.77 17.04 20.60
N SER A 154 -19.12 17.02 20.69
CA SER A 154 -20.08 18.02 20.12
C SER A 154 -20.15 18.20 18.58
N PRO A 155 -21.22 18.83 18.03
CA PRO A 155 -22.08 18.16 17.06
C PRO A 155 -21.63 18.31 15.60
N ALA A 156 -21.99 17.29 14.81
CA ALA A 156 -21.82 17.14 13.37
C ALA A 156 -20.38 17.33 12.87
N PRO A 157 -19.57 16.26 12.75
CA PRO A 157 -18.38 16.36 11.93
C PRO A 157 -18.82 16.51 10.48
N GLU A 158 -18.37 17.58 9.81
CA GLU A 158 -18.22 17.56 8.36
C GLU A 158 -17.52 16.25 7.98
N PRO A 159 -17.91 15.60 6.86
CA PRO A 159 -17.24 14.39 6.41
C PRO A 159 -15.74 14.69 6.34
N ALA A 160 -14.95 14.00 7.17
CA ALA A 160 -13.51 14.11 7.15
C ALA A 160 -13.09 13.97 5.69
N LYS A 161 -12.51 15.04 5.12
CA LYS A 161 -11.94 15.02 3.78
C LYS A 161 -10.89 13.92 3.80
N CYS A 162 -11.27 12.76 3.29
CA CYS A 162 -10.37 11.65 3.05
C CYS A 162 -9.42 12.15 1.97
N LEU A 163 -8.31 12.76 2.38
CA LEU A 163 -7.21 13.11 1.50
C LEU A 163 -6.54 11.79 1.11
N PHE A 164 -7.15 11.05 0.19
CA PHE A 164 -6.35 10.35 -0.81
C PHE A 164 -5.45 11.41 -1.43
N ALA A 165 -4.13 11.26 -1.28
CA ALA A 165 -3.08 12.17 -1.70
C ALA A 165 -3.52 13.19 -2.78
N ARG A 166 -4.12 14.30 -2.36
CA ARG A 166 -4.24 15.49 -3.20
C ARG A 166 -2.97 16.29 -2.94
N SER A 167 -2.08 16.27 -3.92
CA SER A 167 -0.93 17.16 -3.99
C SER A 167 -1.36 18.63 -3.82
N PRO A 168 -0.57 19.49 -3.14
CA PRO A 168 -0.93 20.87 -2.86
C PRO A 168 -0.78 21.74 -4.10
N HIS A 169 -1.67 21.61 -5.08
CA HIS A 169 -1.86 22.63 -6.11
C HIS A 169 -3.34 22.77 -6.42
N THR A 170 -4.07 23.37 -5.49
CA THR A 170 -5.30 24.10 -5.83
C THR A 170 -4.87 25.54 -6.05
N THR A 171 -4.81 25.94 -7.31
CA THR A 171 -4.83 27.34 -7.73
C THR A 171 -5.94 28.08 -6.98
N LEU A 172 -5.61 29.19 -6.31
CA LEU A 172 -6.61 30.15 -5.86
C LEU A 172 -7.37 30.68 -7.09
N PRO A 173 -8.71 30.85 -7.00
CA PRO A 173 -9.46 31.59 -8.02
C PRO A 173 -9.16 33.10 -7.89
N PRO A 174 -9.44 33.90 -8.95
CA PRO A 174 -8.93 35.27 -9.11
C PRO A 174 -9.38 36.25 -8.02
#